data_AF-A0A454CPD3-F1
#
_entry.id   AF-A0A454CPD3-F1
#
_cell.length_a   1.000
_cell.length_b   1.000
_cell.length_c   1.000
_cell.angle_alpha   90.00
_cell.angle_beta   90.00
_cell.angle_gamma   90.00
#
_symmetry.space_group_name_H-M   'P 1'
#
loop_
_entity.id
_entity.type
_entity.pdbx_description
1 polymer ?
#
loop_
_entity_poly.entity_id
_entity_poly.type
_entity_poly.pdbx_seq_one_letter_code
_entity_poly.pdbx_strand_id
1 'polypeptide(L)'
;MLKQLLEQATSNNGKARLYAFENTVELTNLIPPTVSYESGGNTLIVGPTAIIESAAAQLSQMNSLTLLSTDGEKGTNPELYFANSVQVSGFLGTFEVLIEN
;
A
#
# COMPACT_ATOMS: atom_id res chain seq x y z
N MET A 1 -31.32 6.31 9.16
CA MET A 1 -31.75 6.50 10.56
C MET A 1 -31.54 7.92 11.09
N LEU A 2 -30.39 8.59 10.92
CA LEU A 2 -30.22 9.98 11.40
C LEU A 2 -30.99 11.04 10.58
N LYS A 3 -31.00 10.92 9.25
CA LYS A 3 -31.72 11.87 8.36
C LYS A 3 -33.23 11.91 8.64
N GLN A 4 -33.87 10.74 8.71
CA GLN A 4 -35.31 10.63 9.05
C GLN A 4 -35.64 11.22 10.43
N LEU A 5 -34.73 11.12 11.40
CA LEU A 5 -34.89 11.74 12.71
C LEU A 5 -34.81 13.28 12.63
N LEU A 6 -33.91 13.81 11.79
CA LEU A 6 -33.73 15.24 11.58
C LEU A 6 -34.88 15.85 10.75
N GLU A 7 -35.47 15.10 9.83
CA GLU A 7 -36.67 15.50 9.06
C GLU A 7 -37.90 15.73 9.95
N GLN A 8 -38.00 15.00 11.07
CA GLN A 8 -39.10 15.13 12.04
C GLN A 8 -38.84 16.19 13.12
N ALA A 9 -37.66 16.82 13.14
CA ALA A 9 -37.28 17.76 14.18
C ALA A 9 -37.90 19.15 13.95
N THR A 10 -38.66 19.64 14.93
CA THR A 10 -39.34 20.95 14.85
C THR A 10 -38.52 22.10 15.42
N SER A 11 -37.48 21.81 16.21
CA SER A 11 -36.61 22.82 16.83
C SER A 11 -35.72 23.51 15.80
N ASN A 12 -35.35 24.77 16.06
CA ASN A 12 -34.45 25.52 15.19
C ASN A 12 -33.10 24.81 14.99
N ASN A 13 -32.55 24.22 16.06
CA ASN A 13 -31.31 23.44 15.98
C ASN A 13 -31.47 22.17 15.14
N GLY A 14 -32.62 21.50 15.21
CA GLY A 14 -32.93 20.34 14.38
C GLY A 14 -32.95 20.68 12.89
N LYS A 15 -33.62 21.78 12.53
CA LYS A 15 -33.67 22.30 11.16
C LYS A 15 -32.30 22.72 10.64
N ALA A 16 -31.50 23.39 11.46
CA ALA A 16 -30.13 23.78 11.10
C ALA A 16 -29.24 22.55 10.83
N ARG A 17 -29.37 21.50 11.64
CA ARG A 17 -28.64 20.24 11.43
C ARG A 17 -29.11 19.49 10.19
N LEU A 18 -30.41 19.48 9.91
CA LEU A 18 -30.94 18.90 8.67
C LEU A 18 -30.40 19.66 7.45
N TYR A 19 -30.46 20.99 7.46
CA TYR A 19 -29.91 21.83 6.39
C TYR A 19 -28.42 21.57 6.16
N ALA A 20 -27.62 21.51 7.23
CA ALA A 20 -26.21 21.17 7.12
C ALA A 20 -26.02 19.78 6.50
N PHE A 21 -26.79 18.78 6.93
CA PHE A 21 -26.69 17.42 6.40
C PHE A 21 -27.09 17.33 4.92
N GLU A 22 -28.13 18.04 4.49
CA GLU A 22 -28.60 18.04 3.09
C GLU A 22 -27.68 18.81 2.14
N ASN A 23 -26.97 19.81 2.66
CA ASN A 23 -26.10 20.69 1.86
C ASN A 23 -24.61 20.41 2.06
N THR A 24 -24.25 19.47 2.94
CA THR A 24 -22.87 18.98 3.03
C THR A 24 -22.63 18.04 1.86
N VAL A 25 -21.81 18.49 0.93
CA VAL A 25 -21.23 17.61 -0.08
C VAL A 25 -20.27 16.68 0.64
N GLU A 26 -20.62 15.40 0.76
CA GLU A 26 -19.64 14.38 1.08
C GLU A 26 -18.67 14.33 -0.10
N LEU A 27 -17.51 14.97 0.08
CA LEU A 27 -16.40 14.88 -0.86
C LEU A 27 -15.89 13.45 -0.78
N THR A 28 -16.52 12.55 -1.54
CA THR A 28 -15.96 11.24 -1.86
C THR A 28 -14.54 11.47 -2.31
N ASN A 29 -13.61 10.77 -1.66
CA ASN A 29 -12.15 10.83 -1.85
C ASN A 29 -11.66 12.11 -2.57
N LEU A 30 -11.23 13.12 -1.81
CA LEU A 30 -10.71 14.40 -2.30
C LEU A 30 -9.51 14.30 -3.26
N ILE A 31 -9.00 13.09 -3.48
CA ILE A 31 -7.98 12.82 -4.48
C ILE A 31 -8.67 12.87 -5.85
N PRO A 32 -8.36 13.85 -6.72
CA PRO A 32 -8.96 13.92 -8.04
C PRO A 32 -8.67 12.61 -8.78
N PRO A 33 -9.64 12.04 -9.53
CA PRO A 33 -9.42 10.82 -10.33
C PRO A 33 -8.37 10.98 -11.43
N THR A 34 -7.84 12.21 -11.59
CA THR A 34 -6.76 12.58 -12.51
C THR A 34 -5.37 12.52 -11.89
N VAL A 35 -5.25 12.19 -10.60
CA VAL A 35 -3.94 12.12 -9.92
C VAL A 35 -3.65 10.68 -9.49
N SER A 36 -2.77 10.04 -10.24
CA SER A 36 -2.16 8.77 -9.85
C SER A 36 -0.89 9.07 -9.05
N TYR A 37 -0.85 8.63 -7.79
CA TYR A 37 0.38 8.64 -6.99
C TYR A 37 1.05 7.28 -7.13
N GLU A 38 2.24 7.26 -7.73
CA GLU A 38 3.13 6.10 -7.68
C GLU A 38 4.22 6.40 -6.65
N SER A 39 4.22 5.66 -5.55
CA SER A 39 5.32 5.69 -4.58
C SER A 39 6.23 4.49 -4.85
N GLY A 40 7.30 4.71 -5.61
CA GLY A 40 8.37 3.72 -5.78
C GLY A 40 9.28 3.70 -4.56
N GLY A 41 8.98 2.83 -3.59
CA GLY A 41 9.81 2.65 -2.40
C GLY A 41 11.05 1.77 -2.66
N ASN A 42 11.80 1.51 -1.60
CA ASN A 42 12.82 0.46 -1.62
C ASN A 42 12.13 -0.90 -1.52
N THR A 43 12.41 -1.79 -2.47
CA THR A 43 11.69 -3.06 -2.60
C THR A 43 12.64 -4.23 -2.40
N LEU A 44 12.25 -5.19 -1.56
CA LEU A 44 12.90 -6.48 -1.40
C LEU A 44 11.97 -7.57 -1.96
N ILE A 45 12.47 -8.41 -2.86
CA ILE A 45 11.74 -9.59 -3.36
C ILE A 45 12.45 -10.86 -2.88
N VAL A 46 11.71 -11.76 -2.23
CA VAL A 46 12.22 -13.02 -1.69
C VAL A 46 11.56 -14.20 -2.40
N GLY A 47 12.34 -15.16 -2.87
CA GLY A 47 11.80 -16.39 -3.49
C GLY A 47 12.79 -17.11 -4.41
N PRO A 48 12.32 -18.05 -5.25
CA PRO A 48 13.15 -18.75 -6.22
C PRO A 48 13.75 -17.78 -7.26
N THR A 49 15.03 -17.94 -7.62
CA THR A 49 15.77 -16.99 -8.48
C THR A 49 15.02 -16.66 -9.77
N ALA A 50 14.51 -17.69 -10.48
CA ALA A 50 13.82 -17.49 -11.75
C ALA A 50 12.54 -16.63 -11.63
N ILE A 51 11.83 -16.74 -10.50
CA ILE A 51 10.59 -16.02 -10.25
C ILE A 51 10.89 -14.57 -9.88
N ILE A 52 11.83 -14.35 -8.96
CA ILE A 52 12.15 -13.01 -8.47
C ILE A 52 12.82 -12.14 -9.54
N GLU A 53 13.61 -12.72 -10.45
CA GLU A 53 14.15 -11.99 -11.60
C GLU A 53 13.08 -11.58 -12.61
N SER A 54 12.11 -12.46 -12.87
CA SER A 54 10.98 -12.13 -13.74
C SER A 54 10.12 -11.00 -13.15
N ALA A 55 9.86 -11.05 -11.83
CA ALA A 55 9.15 -9.99 -11.12
C ALA A 55 9.95 -8.67 -11.13
N ALA A 56 11.28 -8.76 -10.96
CA ALA A 56 12.17 -7.61 -10.96
C ALA A 56 12.08 -6.80 -12.27
N ALA A 57 11.99 -7.50 -13.41
CA ALA A 57 11.86 -6.85 -14.71
C ALA A 57 10.58 -5.99 -14.85
N GLN A 58 9.53 -6.30 -14.08
CA GLN A 58 8.27 -5.55 -14.09
C GLN A 58 8.25 -4.38 -13.10
N LEU A 59 9.21 -4.33 -12.18
CA LEU A 59 9.28 -3.35 -11.10
C LEU A 59 10.41 -2.32 -11.30
N SER A 60 10.76 -2.04 -12.56
CA SER A 60 11.84 -1.12 -12.93
C SER A 60 11.62 0.33 -12.47
N GLN A 61 10.40 0.69 -12.07
CA GLN A 61 10.02 2.02 -11.59
C GLN A 61 10.23 2.21 -10.08
N MET A 62 10.64 1.17 -9.35
CA MET A 62 10.94 1.26 -7.91
C MET A 62 12.23 2.05 -7.67
N ASN A 63 12.34 2.73 -6.53
CA ASN A 63 13.54 3.51 -6.19
C ASN A 63 14.77 2.62 -6.01
N SER A 64 14.59 1.45 -5.38
CA SER A 64 15.61 0.41 -5.30
C SER A 64 14.96 -0.96 -5.32
N LEU A 65 15.70 -1.94 -5.82
CA LEU A 65 15.22 -3.30 -5.93
C LEU A 65 16.33 -4.28 -5.55
N THR A 66 16.13 -4.99 -4.45
CA THR A 66 17.03 -6.02 -3.95
C THR A 66 16.34 -7.37 -4.03
N LEU A 67 17.05 -8.39 -4.49
CA LEU A 67 16.54 -9.74 -4.69
C LEU A 67 17.20 -10.70 -3.70
N LEU A 68 16.40 -11.57 -3.10
CA LEU A 68 16.86 -12.60 -2.17
C LEU A 68 16.38 -13.98 -2.64
N SER A 69 17.33 -14.75 -3.17
CA SER A 69 17.11 -16.12 -3.64
C SER A 69 17.06 -17.11 -2.48
N THR A 70 16.05 -17.99 -2.52
CA THR A 70 15.86 -19.09 -1.56
C THR A 70 16.27 -20.46 -2.12
N ASP A 71 16.60 -20.55 -3.41
CA ASP A 71 16.99 -21.79 -4.09
C ASP A 71 18.50 -21.86 -4.39
N GLY A 72 19.24 -20.76 -4.16
CA GLY A 72 20.70 -20.72 -4.32
C GLY A 72 21.17 -20.65 -5.77
N GLU A 73 20.24 -20.55 -6.73
CA GLU A 73 20.54 -20.49 -8.15
C GLU A 73 21.12 -19.14 -8.55
N LYS A 74 22.18 -19.14 -9.37
CA LYS A 74 22.78 -17.88 -9.84
C LYS A 74 21.84 -17.16 -10.79
N GLY A 75 21.58 -15.89 -10.49
CA GLY A 75 20.89 -14.99 -11.39
C GLY A 75 21.83 -14.10 -12.20
N THR A 76 21.21 -13.29 -13.05
CA THR A 76 21.80 -12.23 -13.85
C THR A 76 21.79 -10.87 -13.15
N ASN A 77 20.92 -10.69 -12.15
CA ASN A 77 20.74 -9.42 -11.47
C ASN A 77 21.89 -9.12 -10.48
N PRO A 78 22.54 -7.94 -10.54
CA PRO A 78 23.66 -7.60 -9.66
C PRO A 78 23.28 -7.45 -8.18
N GLU A 79 22.03 -7.10 -7.86
CA GLU A 79 21.54 -7.01 -6.48
C GLU A 79 20.83 -8.30 -6.02
N LEU A 80 21.37 -9.45 -6.42
CA LEU A 80 20.90 -10.76 -6.00
C LEU A 80 21.75 -11.32 -4.86
N TYR A 81 21.08 -11.63 -3.75
CA TYR A 81 21.65 -12.27 -2.57
C TYR A 81 21.01 -13.63 -2.34
N PHE A 82 21.59 -14.43 -1.45
CA PHE A 82 21.16 -15.79 -1.16
C PHE A 82 20.89 -15.94 0.34
N ALA A 83 19.86 -16.69 0.69
CA ALA A 83 19.58 -17.07 2.07
C ALA A 83 18.93 -18.46 2.13
N ASN A 84 19.27 -19.24 3.15
CA ASN A 84 18.61 -20.51 3.44
C ASN A 84 17.30 -20.31 4.22
N SER A 85 17.28 -19.30 5.09
CA SER A 85 16.12 -18.94 5.89
C SER A 85 16.00 -17.42 6.00
N VAL A 86 14.75 -16.94 6.02
CA VAL A 86 14.43 -15.51 6.03
C VAL A 86 13.36 -15.26 7.09
N GLN A 87 13.63 -14.32 7.99
CA GLN A 87 12.66 -13.83 8.95
C GLN A 87 12.37 -12.36 8.67
N VAL A 88 11.09 -12.05 8.47
CA VAL A 88 10.60 -10.69 8.22
C VAL A 88 9.75 -10.26 9.40
N SER A 89 10.08 -9.12 10.00
CA SER A 89 9.33 -8.53 11.11
C SER A 89 9.06 -7.06 10.82
N GLY A 90 7.84 -6.56 11.04
CA GLY A 90 7.53 -5.17 10.70
C GLY A 90 6.05 -4.80 10.77
N PHE A 91 5.78 -3.52 10.58
CA PHE A 91 4.43 -2.95 10.58
C PHE A 91 4.35 -1.71 9.67
N LEU A 92 3.29 -1.62 8.85
CA LEU A 92 2.94 -0.47 8.00
C LEU A 92 4.12 0.23 7.30
N GLY A 93 4.95 -0.51 6.56
CA GLY A 93 5.98 0.07 5.69
C GLY A 93 7.37 0.15 6.30
N THR A 94 7.54 -0.23 7.56
CA THR A 94 8.86 -0.45 8.18
C THR A 94 9.04 -1.93 8.46
N PHE A 95 10.04 -2.53 7.83
CA PHE A 95 10.34 -3.95 7.95
C PHE A 95 11.82 -4.15 8.25
N GLU A 96 12.10 -5.08 9.15
CA GLU A 96 13.43 -5.62 9.44
C GLU A 96 13.49 -7.05 8.87
N VAL A 97 14.54 -7.33 8.11
CA VAL A 97 14.75 -8.63 7.47
C VAL A 97 16.04 -9.23 8.00
N LEU A 98 15.91 -10.38 8.64
CA LEU A 98 17.02 -11.18 9.14
C LEU A 98 17.21 -12.36 8.19
N ILE A 99 18.44 -12.54 7.73
CA ILE A 99 18.85 -13.64 6.86
C ILE A 99 19.77 -14.58 7.62
N GLU A 100 19.49 -15.88 7.53
CA GLU A 100 20.39 -16.94 8.00
C GLU A 100 20.99 -17.63 6.78
N ASN A 101 22.33 -17.71 6.78
CA ASN A 101 23.13 -18.37 5.74
C ASN A 101 23.42 -19.82 6.12
#